data_AF-A0A3N7EN18-F1
#
_entry.id   AF-A0A3N7EN18-F1
#
_cell.length_a   1.000
_cell.length_b   1.000
_cell.length_c   1.000
_cell.angle_alpha   90.00
_cell.angle_beta   90.00
_cell.angle_gamma   90.00
#
_symmetry.space_group_name_H-M   'P 1'
#
loop_
_entity.id
_entity.type
_entity.pdbx_description
1 polymer ?
#
loop_
_entity_poly.entity_id
_entity_poly.type
_entity_poly.pdbx_seq_one_letter_code
_entity_poly.pdbx_strand_id
1 'polypeptide(L)'
;MLGTFLDHQWKAFWRSKNKGGTIATQIFIGIIVVYLLGVAFFLGFGMEAFITQFFPGKDVFTVFNGVILYYFAADFLMRMQLQELPTLSIVPYLHLKIPKQKIVNFLNTRALFSAFNVLPLFLFLPFCATAISDVYDSFTALMYVVSILSLTVFNNYAALYIKRRSIQNLKIVPLVFLLIIALGLLEYFKVFSISAISNRVFGFVTTYPLAGFGFTLFAVLTYQLNARYLRSNLYVEELSKNEAKKTSTDYPFLDRFGEIGTLVALELKLILRNKRSRSAVTMSLLFLFYGFLFYKKELLDQDKLELMLFASVFMTGNCISIYGQFMFGWQSSHFDGLMANKIDIRNFIKAKFLMFTLFSTFTTLIACLYGFLSWKILVIQFAAYLYNIGIGTVIVLYFATRNYRSMDLSKGSTFNFQGVGASQWVLGLPYFLAPYVILLPFSLSGAPYWGFIALGACGLTACLTREFWVSFIVNEFNKRKHKITEGFREKS
;
A
#
# COMPACT_ATOMS: atom_id res chain seq x y z
N MET A 1 -33.80 5.35 4.85
CA MET A 1 -32.96 4.42 4.06
C MET A 1 -31.48 4.80 4.07
N LEU A 2 -31.07 6.02 3.68
CA LEU A 2 -29.67 6.44 3.80
C LEU A 2 -29.14 6.31 5.23
N GLY A 3 -29.89 6.85 6.21
CA GLY A 3 -29.56 6.71 7.63
C GLY A 3 -29.48 5.24 8.09
N THR A 4 -30.40 4.38 7.61
CA THR A 4 -30.40 2.94 7.90
C THR A 4 -29.14 2.24 7.36
N PHE A 5 -28.70 2.57 6.14
CA PHE A 5 -27.47 2.01 5.59
C PHE A 5 -26.21 2.50 6.32
N LEU A 6 -26.18 3.77 6.73
CA LEU A 6 -25.10 4.32 7.56
C LEU A 6 -25.07 3.65 8.93
N ASP A 7 -26.22 3.45 9.56
CA ASP A 7 -26.34 2.71 10.83
C ASP A 7 -25.88 1.26 10.69
N HIS A 8 -26.23 0.58 9.60
CA HIS A 8 -25.70 -0.76 9.33
C HIS A 8 -24.18 -0.77 9.18
N GLN A 9 -23.57 0.23 8.54
CA GLN A 9 -22.11 0.35 8.47
C GLN A 9 -21.48 0.64 9.84
N TRP A 10 -22.10 1.51 10.63
CA TRP A 10 -21.68 1.81 11.98
C TRP A 10 -21.74 0.57 12.86
N LYS A 11 -22.85 -0.17 12.82
CA LYS A 11 -23.02 -1.46 13.50
C LYS A 11 -22.02 -2.50 12.99
N ALA A 12 -21.77 -2.60 11.68
CA ALA A 12 -20.78 -3.51 11.14
C ALA A 12 -19.36 -3.18 11.65
N PHE A 13 -19.02 -1.89 11.70
CA PHE A 13 -17.76 -1.41 12.28
C PHE A 13 -17.63 -1.83 13.76
N TRP A 14 -18.65 -1.52 14.59
CA TRP A 14 -18.64 -1.81 16.02
C TRP A 14 -18.89 -3.28 16.40
N ARG A 15 -19.52 -4.08 15.54
CA ARG A 15 -19.79 -5.51 15.77
C ARG A 15 -18.76 -6.42 15.13
N SER A 16 -17.80 -5.88 14.38
CA SER A 16 -16.67 -6.67 13.90
C SER A 16 -15.90 -7.24 15.11
N LYS A 17 -15.85 -8.57 15.18
CA LYS A 17 -15.35 -9.32 16.36
C LYS A 17 -13.83 -9.19 16.58
N ASN A 18 -13.12 -8.54 15.65
CA ASN A 18 -11.68 -8.29 15.67
C ASN A 18 -11.22 -7.18 16.65
N LYS A 19 -12.10 -6.67 17.53
CA LYS A 19 -11.88 -5.52 18.45
C LYS A 19 -10.54 -5.51 19.18
N GLY A 20 -10.11 -6.63 19.77
CA GLY A 20 -8.92 -6.66 20.65
C GLY A 20 -7.60 -6.29 19.96
N GLY A 21 -7.39 -6.75 18.72
CA GLY A 21 -6.23 -6.36 17.91
C GLY A 21 -6.49 -5.18 16.97
N THR A 22 -7.73 -4.68 16.91
CA THR A 22 -8.11 -3.51 16.10
C THR A 22 -8.17 -2.23 16.91
N ILE A 23 -8.45 -2.22 18.21
CA ILE A 23 -8.51 -0.96 18.97
C ILE A 23 -7.14 -0.28 19.01
N ALA A 24 -6.07 -0.99 19.39
CA ALA A 24 -4.72 -0.40 19.35
C ALA A 24 -4.30 0.02 17.92
N THR A 25 -4.62 -0.80 16.92
CA THR A 25 -4.37 -0.48 15.51
C THR A 25 -5.19 0.73 15.04
N GLN A 26 -6.44 0.88 15.49
CA GLN A 26 -7.35 1.97 15.15
C GLN A 26 -6.98 3.25 15.88
N ILE A 27 -6.54 3.16 17.14
CA ILE A 27 -5.97 4.28 17.90
C ILE A 27 -4.71 4.75 17.18
N PHE A 28 -3.81 3.84 16.80
CA PHE A 28 -2.60 4.18 16.04
C PHE A 28 -2.92 4.83 14.68
N ILE A 29 -3.85 4.27 13.91
CA ILE A 29 -4.33 4.87 12.65
C ILE A 29 -4.98 6.23 12.93
N GLY A 30 -5.78 6.35 13.98
CA GLY A 30 -6.42 7.60 14.40
C GLY A 30 -5.38 8.67 14.73
N ILE A 31 -4.33 8.32 15.47
CA ILE A 31 -3.20 9.19 15.77
C ILE A 31 -2.49 9.61 14.49
N ILE A 32 -2.20 8.68 13.56
CA ILE A 32 -1.59 9.02 12.27
C ILE A 32 -2.49 9.97 11.46
N VAL A 33 -3.80 9.72 11.41
CA VAL A 33 -4.74 10.57 10.68
C VAL A 33 -4.81 11.96 11.31
N VAL A 34 -4.93 12.05 12.64
CA VAL A 34 -4.93 13.33 13.36
C VAL A 34 -3.61 14.06 13.18
N TYR A 35 -2.49 13.35 13.23
CA TYR A 35 -1.16 13.90 12.95
C TYR A 35 -1.07 14.46 11.53
N LEU A 36 -1.49 13.70 10.51
CA LEU A 36 -1.47 14.16 9.11
C LEU A 36 -2.41 15.35 8.88
N LEU A 37 -3.61 15.35 9.48
CA LEU A 37 -4.54 16.47 9.41
C LEU A 37 -3.98 17.71 10.14
N GLY A 38 -3.33 17.51 11.29
CA GLY A 38 -2.63 18.57 12.01
C GLY A 38 -1.50 19.18 11.21
N VAL A 39 -0.66 18.35 10.58
CA VAL A 39 0.40 18.81 9.67
C VAL A 39 -0.20 19.58 8.49
N ALA A 40 -1.26 19.08 7.86
CA ALA A 40 -1.94 19.78 6.77
C ALA A 40 -2.50 21.14 7.22
N PHE A 41 -3.09 21.20 8.42
CA PHE A 41 -3.61 22.43 9.00
C PHE A 41 -2.51 23.47 9.27
N PHE A 42 -1.41 23.07 9.93
CA PHE A 42 -0.28 23.96 10.18
C PHE A 42 0.41 24.39 8.89
N LEU A 43 0.52 23.51 7.89
CA LEU A 43 1.01 23.87 6.56
C LEU A 43 0.09 24.88 5.88
N GLY A 44 -1.23 24.71 5.98
CA GLY A 44 -2.21 25.64 5.44
C GLY A 44 -2.15 27.01 6.09
N PHE A 45 -2.10 27.06 7.43
CA PHE A 45 -2.00 28.30 8.19
C PHE A 45 -0.65 29.01 7.97
N GLY A 46 0.45 28.26 7.97
CA GLY A 46 1.79 28.78 7.74
C GLY A 46 2.16 28.98 6.28
N MET A 47 1.24 28.73 5.33
CA MET A 47 1.58 28.64 3.91
C MET A 47 2.15 29.95 3.36
N GLU A 48 1.66 31.10 3.83
CA GLU A 48 2.21 32.42 3.47
C GLU A 48 3.68 32.59 3.91
N ALA A 49 3.99 32.24 5.16
CA ALA A 49 5.36 32.28 5.69
C ALA A 49 6.29 31.30 4.95
N PHE A 50 5.80 30.09 4.64
CA PHE A 50 6.58 29.12 3.87
C PHE A 50 6.84 29.59 2.44
N ILE A 51 5.84 30.15 1.76
CA ILE A 51 6.01 30.64 0.39
C ILE A 51 7.02 31.79 0.35
N THR A 52 6.90 32.76 1.26
CA THR A 52 7.82 33.91 1.34
C THR A 52 9.26 33.49 1.64
N GLN A 53 9.45 32.46 2.47
CA GLN A 53 10.78 31.93 2.80
C GLN A 53 11.41 31.10 1.67
N PHE A 54 10.65 30.19 1.04
CA PHE A 54 11.18 29.28 0.01
C PHE A 54 11.22 29.90 -1.40
N PHE A 55 10.39 30.91 -1.66
CA PHE A 55 10.30 31.61 -2.94
C PHE A 55 10.42 33.13 -2.75
N PRO A 56 11.57 33.63 -2.26
CA PRO A 56 11.75 35.05 -2.02
C PRO A 56 11.56 35.85 -3.31
N GLY A 57 10.82 36.95 -3.22
CA GLY A 57 10.55 37.86 -4.35
C GLY A 57 9.45 37.41 -5.32
N LYS A 58 8.77 36.28 -5.06
CA LYS A 58 7.55 35.91 -5.80
C LYS A 58 6.30 36.30 -5.02
N ASP A 59 5.27 36.71 -5.76
CA ASP A 59 3.95 36.98 -5.19
C ASP A 59 3.33 35.69 -4.62
N VAL A 60 2.89 35.75 -3.37
CA VAL A 60 2.38 34.61 -2.60
C VAL A 60 1.15 34.02 -3.28
N PHE A 61 0.25 34.87 -3.77
CA PHE A 61 -0.98 34.43 -4.42
C PHE A 61 -0.71 33.74 -5.75
N THR A 62 0.26 34.22 -6.52
CA THR A 62 0.71 33.56 -7.75
C THR A 62 1.34 32.19 -7.51
N VAL A 63 2.06 32.00 -6.39
CA VAL A 63 2.58 30.67 -6.04
C VAL A 63 1.42 29.76 -5.58
N PHE A 64 0.55 30.26 -4.70
CA PHE A 64 -0.60 29.53 -4.18
C PHE A 64 -1.55 29.05 -5.29
N ASN A 65 -2.02 29.98 -6.12
CA ASN A 65 -2.90 29.71 -7.25
C ASN A 65 -2.25 28.71 -8.21
N GLY A 66 -0.92 28.76 -8.39
CA GLY A 66 -0.16 27.82 -9.21
C GLY A 66 -0.13 26.38 -8.68
N VAL A 67 -0.31 26.17 -7.37
CA VAL A 67 -0.21 24.84 -6.73
C VAL A 67 -1.54 24.08 -6.72
N ILE A 68 -2.70 24.77 -6.73
CA ILE A 68 -4.00 24.14 -6.48
C ILE A 68 -4.29 23.01 -7.50
N LEU A 69 -4.21 23.25 -8.81
CA LEU A 69 -4.46 22.20 -9.80
C LEU A 69 -3.39 21.11 -9.78
N TYR A 70 -2.14 21.45 -9.42
CA TYR A 70 -1.07 20.46 -9.27
C TYR A 70 -1.37 19.48 -8.13
N TYR A 71 -1.83 20.01 -7.00
CA TYR A 71 -2.32 19.20 -5.88
C TYR A 71 -3.47 18.29 -6.32
N PHE A 72 -4.49 18.82 -7.00
CA PHE A 72 -5.62 18.00 -7.43
C PHE A 72 -5.23 16.98 -8.53
N ALA A 73 -4.23 17.26 -9.36
CA ALA A 73 -3.69 16.26 -10.29
C ALA A 73 -3.01 15.10 -9.52
N ALA A 74 -2.15 15.42 -8.55
CA ALA A 74 -1.51 14.43 -7.70
C ALA A 74 -2.53 13.63 -6.87
N ASP A 75 -3.51 14.32 -6.28
CA ASP A 75 -4.64 13.72 -5.54
C ASP A 75 -5.43 12.76 -6.43
N PHE A 76 -5.72 13.11 -7.68
CA PHE A 76 -6.41 12.23 -8.62
C PHE A 76 -5.61 10.94 -8.90
N LEU A 77 -4.31 11.06 -9.14
CA LEU A 77 -3.42 9.91 -9.35
C LEU A 77 -3.38 9.00 -8.13
N MET A 78 -3.22 9.60 -6.95
CA MET A 78 -3.24 8.90 -5.69
C MET A 78 -4.59 8.19 -5.52
N ARG A 79 -5.73 8.82 -5.73
CA ARG A 79 -7.05 8.17 -5.62
C ARG A 79 -7.21 6.99 -6.56
N MET A 80 -6.77 7.10 -7.81
CA MET A 80 -6.84 6.01 -8.78
C MET A 80 -6.15 4.75 -8.24
N GLN A 81 -5.00 4.91 -7.57
CA GLN A 81 -4.26 3.80 -6.99
C GLN A 81 -4.80 3.37 -5.61
N LEU A 82 -5.04 4.35 -4.74
CA LEU A 82 -5.20 4.23 -3.30
C LEU A 82 -6.67 4.12 -2.85
N GLN A 83 -7.61 4.79 -3.52
CA GLN A 83 -9.02 4.86 -3.08
C GLN A 83 -9.81 3.60 -3.50
N GLU A 84 -10.33 2.83 -2.54
CA GLU A 84 -11.12 1.64 -2.84
C GLU A 84 -12.56 1.96 -3.31
N LEU A 85 -13.13 1.06 -4.11
CA LEU A 85 -14.53 1.18 -4.53
C LEU A 85 -15.46 0.70 -3.40
N PRO A 86 -16.55 1.43 -3.07
CA PRO A 86 -17.47 1.05 -1.99
C PRO A 86 -18.38 -0.18 -2.27
N THR A 87 -18.05 -1.01 -3.27
CA THR A 87 -18.94 -2.02 -3.88
C THR A 87 -19.24 -3.23 -3.00
N LEU A 88 -18.34 -3.64 -2.12
CA LEU A 88 -18.55 -4.84 -1.28
C LEU A 88 -19.66 -4.68 -0.24
N SER A 89 -19.97 -3.43 0.14
CA SER A 89 -20.99 -3.14 1.16
C SER A 89 -22.43 -3.28 0.69
N ILE A 90 -22.66 -3.36 -0.63
CA ILE A 90 -24.00 -3.36 -1.20
C ILE A 90 -24.50 -4.72 -1.65
N VAL A 91 -23.62 -5.71 -1.77
CA VAL A 91 -23.99 -7.07 -2.20
C VAL A 91 -25.16 -7.65 -1.38
N PRO A 92 -25.20 -7.49 -0.03
CA PRO A 92 -26.34 -7.96 0.76
C PRO A 92 -27.66 -7.20 0.51
N TYR A 93 -27.63 -6.03 -0.13
CA TYR A 93 -28.83 -5.25 -0.44
C TYR A 93 -29.36 -5.50 -1.85
N LEU A 94 -28.55 -6.07 -2.75
CA LEU A 94 -28.91 -6.22 -4.18
C LEU A 94 -30.07 -7.19 -4.41
N HIS A 95 -30.27 -8.17 -3.52
CA HIS A 95 -31.37 -9.14 -3.60
C HIS A 95 -32.64 -8.67 -2.88
N LEU A 96 -32.59 -7.55 -2.17
CA LEU A 96 -33.74 -6.99 -1.46
C LEU A 96 -34.55 -6.09 -2.40
N LYS A 97 -35.85 -5.92 -2.11
CA LYS A 97 -36.76 -5.02 -2.85
C LYS A 97 -36.49 -3.54 -2.56
N ILE A 98 -35.24 -3.09 -2.75
CA ILE A 98 -34.81 -1.71 -2.56
C ILE A 98 -34.57 -1.06 -3.93
N PRO A 99 -35.12 0.12 -4.21
CA PRO A 99 -34.91 0.78 -5.49
C PRO A 99 -33.44 1.11 -5.69
N LYS A 100 -32.89 0.79 -6.87
CA LYS A 100 -31.47 0.99 -7.22
C LYS A 100 -30.98 2.41 -6.92
N GLN A 101 -31.82 3.43 -7.14
CA GLN A 101 -31.47 4.82 -6.86
C GLN A 101 -31.07 5.06 -5.39
N LYS A 102 -31.71 4.40 -4.43
CA LYS A 102 -31.36 4.54 -3.00
C LYS A 102 -29.98 3.92 -2.71
N ILE A 103 -29.63 2.82 -3.39
CA ILE A 103 -28.32 2.18 -3.26
C ILE A 103 -27.25 3.04 -3.92
N VAL A 104 -27.51 3.61 -5.10
CA VAL A 104 -26.60 4.53 -5.79
C VAL A 104 -26.33 5.78 -4.94
N ASN A 105 -27.37 6.39 -4.38
CA ASN A 105 -27.23 7.55 -3.50
C ASN A 105 -26.37 7.20 -2.29
N PHE A 106 -26.59 6.04 -1.66
CA PHE A 106 -25.77 5.57 -0.55
C PHE A 106 -24.29 5.40 -0.92
N LEU A 107 -24.00 4.78 -2.07
CA LEU A 107 -22.62 4.60 -2.55
C LEU A 107 -21.93 5.93 -2.80
N ASN A 108 -22.64 6.89 -3.40
CA ASN A 108 -22.09 8.22 -3.69
C ASN A 108 -21.86 9.03 -2.42
N THR A 109 -22.83 9.06 -1.49
CA THR A 109 -22.67 9.71 -0.19
C THR A 109 -21.52 9.10 0.60
N ARG A 110 -21.42 7.76 0.63
CA ARG A 110 -20.29 7.08 1.29
C ARG A 110 -18.95 7.47 0.69
N ALA A 111 -18.87 7.61 -0.63
CA ALA A 111 -17.63 8.00 -1.31
C ALA A 111 -17.14 9.41 -0.92
N LEU A 112 -18.01 10.29 -0.42
CA LEU A 112 -17.62 11.60 0.08
C LEU A 112 -16.85 11.52 1.41
N PHE A 113 -17.08 10.49 2.22
CA PHE A 113 -16.36 10.25 3.48
C PHE A 113 -15.05 9.48 3.24
N SER A 114 -14.13 10.12 2.52
CA SER A 114 -12.78 9.61 2.22
C SER A 114 -11.74 10.56 2.79
N ALA A 115 -10.61 10.04 3.30
CA ALA A 115 -9.50 10.86 3.79
C ALA A 115 -8.99 11.86 2.72
N PHE A 116 -9.02 11.45 1.44
CA PHE A 116 -8.67 12.32 0.31
C PHE A 116 -9.61 13.52 0.14
N ASN A 117 -10.85 13.46 0.64
CA ASN A 117 -11.77 14.60 0.58
C ASN A 117 -11.61 15.54 1.77
N VAL A 118 -11.06 15.04 2.88
CA VAL A 118 -10.85 15.83 4.10
C VAL A 118 -9.53 16.58 4.04
N LEU A 119 -8.46 15.94 3.57
CA LEU A 119 -7.11 16.51 3.52
C LEU A 119 -7.01 17.88 2.80
N PRO A 120 -7.61 18.10 1.62
CA PRO A 120 -7.53 19.39 0.93
C PRO A 120 -8.17 20.53 1.73
N LEU A 121 -9.18 20.22 2.56
CA LEU A 121 -9.85 21.21 3.41
C LEU A 121 -8.92 21.70 4.51
N PHE A 122 -8.21 20.79 5.18
CA PHE A 122 -7.26 21.21 6.20
C PHE A 122 -6.06 21.94 5.60
N LEU A 123 -5.68 21.62 4.36
CA LEU A 123 -4.54 22.25 3.70
C LEU A 123 -4.83 23.65 3.15
N PHE A 124 -5.95 23.86 2.44
CA PHE A 124 -6.18 25.11 1.71
C PHE A 124 -7.08 26.09 2.46
N LEU A 125 -8.04 25.60 3.25
CA LEU A 125 -9.07 26.41 3.86
C LEU A 125 -8.50 27.42 4.89
N PRO A 126 -7.48 27.08 5.71
CA PRO A 126 -6.81 28.06 6.58
C PRO A 126 -6.16 29.22 5.80
N PHE A 127 -5.50 28.92 4.67
CA PHE A 127 -4.89 29.96 3.83
C PHE A 127 -5.95 30.86 3.18
N CYS A 128 -7.05 30.28 2.68
CA CYS A 128 -8.16 31.07 2.15
C CYS A 128 -8.78 31.99 3.21
N ALA A 129 -8.89 31.53 4.45
CA ALA A 129 -9.51 32.27 5.55
C ALA A 129 -8.59 33.30 6.23
N THR A 130 -7.31 33.36 5.85
CA THR A 130 -6.33 34.31 6.38
C THR A 130 -5.82 35.18 5.24
N ALA A 131 -4.83 34.69 4.48
CA ALA A 131 -4.18 35.46 3.42
C ALA A 131 -5.14 35.98 2.33
N ILE A 132 -6.09 35.16 1.85
CA ILE A 132 -7.01 35.61 0.78
C ILE A 132 -8.05 36.59 1.30
N SER A 133 -8.63 36.34 2.48
CA SER A 133 -9.63 37.25 3.06
C SER A 133 -9.05 38.61 3.42
N ASP A 134 -7.78 38.63 3.86
CA ASP A 134 -7.11 39.86 4.27
C ASP A 134 -6.77 40.76 3.07
N VAL A 135 -6.49 40.18 1.90
CA VAL A 135 -6.07 40.91 0.69
C VAL A 135 -7.22 41.20 -0.30
N TYR A 136 -8.11 40.23 -0.54
CA TYR A 136 -9.09 40.34 -1.63
C TYR A 136 -10.54 40.50 -1.18
N ASP A 137 -10.84 40.30 0.11
CA ASP A 137 -12.16 40.25 0.76
C ASP A 137 -12.68 38.84 1.14
N SER A 138 -13.63 38.81 2.07
CA SER A 138 -14.20 37.55 2.58
C SER A 138 -15.05 36.81 1.55
N PHE A 139 -15.64 37.50 0.57
CA PHE A 139 -16.48 36.88 -0.45
C PHE A 139 -15.63 36.12 -1.48
N THR A 140 -14.51 36.71 -1.89
CA THR A 140 -13.50 36.06 -2.75
C THR A 140 -12.92 34.84 -2.05
N ALA A 141 -12.55 34.96 -0.77
CA ALA A 141 -12.10 33.83 0.04
C ALA A 141 -13.13 32.68 0.07
N LEU A 142 -14.42 33.00 0.25
CA LEU A 142 -15.50 32.00 0.20
C LEU A 142 -15.59 31.31 -1.15
N MET A 143 -15.44 32.03 -2.27
CA MET A 143 -15.48 31.45 -3.61
C MET A 143 -14.27 30.57 -3.92
N TYR A 144 -13.11 30.87 -3.33
CA TYR A 144 -11.97 29.95 -3.32
C TYR A 144 -12.29 28.65 -2.59
N VAL A 145 -12.89 28.73 -1.40
CA VAL A 145 -13.32 27.54 -0.64
C VAL A 145 -14.34 26.71 -1.43
N VAL A 146 -15.33 27.36 -2.07
CA VAL A 146 -16.30 26.69 -2.95
C VAL A 146 -15.60 26.00 -4.12
N SER A 147 -14.61 26.64 -4.74
CA SER A 147 -13.82 26.07 -5.85
C SER A 147 -13.05 24.82 -5.42
N ILE A 148 -12.36 24.89 -4.27
CA ILE A 148 -11.59 23.77 -3.70
C ILE A 148 -12.50 22.60 -3.31
N LEU A 149 -13.64 22.88 -2.66
CA LEU A 149 -14.65 21.87 -2.35
C LEU A 149 -15.18 21.18 -3.61
N SER A 150 -15.44 21.98 -4.65
CA SER A 150 -15.95 21.47 -5.92
C SER A 150 -14.93 20.60 -6.65
N LEU A 151 -13.66 21.01 -6.69
CA LEU A 151 -12.57 20.21 -7.25
C LEU A 151 -12.39 18.90 -6.49
N THR A 152 -12.53 18.92 -5.17
CA THR A 152 -12.48 17.72 -4.32
C THR A 152 -13.59 16.73 -4.69
N VAL A 153 -14.81 17.21 -4.87
CA VAL A 153 -15.96 16.40 -5.28
C VAL A 153 -15.79 15.88 -6.71
N PHE A 154 -15.32 16.74 -7.63
CA PHE A 154 -15.01 16.39 -9.01
C PHE A 154 -13.99 15.23 -9.06
N ASN A 155 -12.84 15.39 -8.41
CA ASN A 155 -11.78 14.39 -8.36
C ASN A 155 -12.28 13.07 -7.79
N ASN A 156 -13.05 13.12 -6.71
CA ASN A 156 -13.61 11.94 -6.06
C ASN A 156 -14.47 11.11 -7.04
N TYR A 157 -15.43 11.75 -7.71
CA TYR A 157 -16.33 11.03 -8.61
C TYR A 157 -15.68 10.67 -9.95
N ALA A 158 -14.80 11.52 -10.49
CA ALA A 158 -14.03 11.23 -11.69
C ALA A 158 -13.13 10.00 -11.49
N ALA A 159 -12.39 9.94 -10.38
CA ALA A 159 -11.52 8.81 -10.05
C ALA A 159 -12.33 7.52 -9.91
N LEU A 160 -13.47 7.55 -9.19
CA LEU A 160 -14.33 6.37 -9.04
C LEU A 160 -14.92 5.90 -10.37
N TYR A 161 -15.36 6.82 -11.23
CA TYR A 161 -15.91 6.50 -12.54
C TYR A 161 -14.85 5.86 -13.45
N ILE A 162 -13.68 6.49 -13.59
CA ILE A 162 -12.58 5.98 -14.42
C ILE A 162 -12.10 4.64 -13.89
N LYS A 163 -11.91 4.50 -12.56
CA LYS A 163 -11.49 3.25 -11.94
C LYS A 163 -12.46 2.10 -12.22
N ARG A 164 -13.77 2.32 -12.19
CA ARG A 164 -14.75 1.28 -12.55
C ARG A 164 -14.69 0.92 -14.03
N ARG A 165 -14.59 1.93 -14.91
CA ARG A 165 -14.40 1.71 -16.35
C ARG A 165 -13.14 0.90 -16.66
N SER A 166 -12.05 1.17 -15.95
CA SER A 166 -10.79 0.44 -16.08
C SER A 166 -10.88 -1.03 -15.66
N ILE A 167 -11.80 -1.40 -14.77
CA ILE A 167 -12.06 -2.81 -14.42
C ILE A 167 -12.74 -3.55 -15.58
N GLN A 168 -13.70 -2.90 -16.24
CA GLN A 168 -14.43 -3.49 -17.38
C GLN A 168 -13.59 -3.50 -18.67
N ASN A 169 -12.73 -2.50 -18.86
CA ASN A 169 -11.87 -2.39 -20.03
C ASN A 169 -10.42 -2.10 -19.62
N LEU A 170 -9.62 -3.16 -19.59
CA LEU A 170 -8.20 -3.12 -19.23
C LEU A 170 -7.37 -2.17 -20.09
N LYS A 171 -7.82 -1.81 -21.32
CA LYS A 171 -7.13 -0.87 -22.21
C LYS A 171 -7.16 0.58 -21.71
N ILE A 172 -8.06 0.92 -20.78
CA ILE A 172 -8.17 2.28 -20.23
C ILE A 172 -7.00 2.60 -19.31
N VAL A 173 -6.46 1.61 -18.59
CA VAL A 173 -5.32 1.81 -17.68
C VAL A 173 -4.06 2.29 -18.41
N PRO A 174 -3.55 1.63 -19.47
CA PRO A 174 -2.38 2.10 -20.19
C PRO A 174 -2.63 3.44 -20.89
N LEU A 175 -3.86 3.71 -21.36
CA LEU A 175 -4.21 5.00 -21.96
C LEU A 175 -4.09 6.15 -20.95
N VAL A 176 -4.65 5.99 -19.75
CA VAL A 176 -4.54 6.99 -18.68
C VAL A 176 -3.09 7.19 -18.28
N PHE A 177 -2.31 6.11 -18.11
CA PHE A 177 -0.88 6.20 -17.83
C PHE A 177 -0.10 6.92 -18.93
N LEU A 178 -0.36 6.61 -20.20
CA LEU A 178 0.32 7.25 -21.33
C LEU A 178 -0.02 8.74 -21.40
N LEU A 179 -1.27 9.12 -21.13
CA LEU A 179 -1.69 10.51 -21.06
C LEU A 179 -0.97 11.26 -19.92
N ILE A 180 -0.82 10.64 -18.75
CA ILE A 180 -0.08 11.24 -17.62
C ILE A 180 1.41 11.41 -17.95
N ILE A 181 2.04 10.40 -18.56
CA ILE A 181 3.43 10.47 -18.99
C ILE A 181 3.60 11.56 -20.05
N ALA A 182 2.69 11.65 -21.01
CA ALA A 182 2.72 12.69 -22.04
C ALA A 182 2.58 14.10 -21.43
N LEU A 183 1.66 14.30 -20.48
CA LEU A 183 1.51 15.58 -19.77
C LEU A 183 2.75 15.93 -18.95
N GLY A 184 3.34 14.96 -18.24
CA GLY A 184 4.58 15.16 -17.48
C GLY A 184 5.77 15.50 -18.37
N LEU A 185 5.88 14.88 -19.55
CA LEU A 185 6.90 15.20 -20.53
C LEU A 185 6.69 16.60 -21.13
N LEU A 186 5.46 16.98 -21.47
CA LEU A 186 5.14 18.32 -21.96
C LEU A 186 5.48 19.41 -20.93
N GLU A 187 5.29 19.13 -19.64
CA GLU A 187 5.69 20.02 -18.56
C GLU A 187 7.22 20.07 -18.38
N TYR A 188 7.91 18.91 -18.47
CA TYR A 188 9.36 18.85 -18.44
C TYR A 188 10.03 19.64 -19.58
N PHE A 189 9.49 19.53 -20.80
CA PHE A 189 9.95 20.28 -21.98
C PHE A 189 9.47 21.73 -21.99
N LYS A 190 8.78 22.21 -20.94
CA LYS A 190 8.26 23.58 -20.81
C LYS A 190 7.32 24.01 -21.95
N VAL A 191 6.75 23.06 -22.69
CA VAL A 191 5.75 23.32 -23.75
C VAL A 191 4.42 23.76 -23.13
N PHE A 192 4.14 23.28 -21.91
CA PHE A 192 2.92 23.53 -21.16
C PHE A 192 3.26 23.62 -19.67
N SER A 193 2.55 24.43 -18.88
CA SER A 193 2.73 24.48 -17.42
C SER A 193 1.38 24.39 -16.73
N ILE A 194 1.21 23.36 -15.89
CA ILE A 194 0.00 23.19 -15.08
C ILE A 194 -0.15 24.37 -14.13
N SER A 195 0.97 24.83 -13.55
CA SER A 195 1.03 25.98 -12.66
C SER A 195 0.54 27.26 -13.33
N ALA A 196 0.93 27.53 -14.58
CA ALA A 196 0.48 28.72 -15.31
C ALA A 196 -1.04 28.70 -15.57
N ILE A 197 -1.61 27.53 -15.86
CA ILE A 197 -3.06 27.40 -16.06
C ILE A 197 -3.81 27.54 -14.75
N SER A 198 -3.31 26.90 -13.70
CA SER A 198 -3.86 27.04 -12.36
C SER A 198 -3.90 28.52 -11.96
N ASN A 199 -2.81 29.25 -12.21
CA ASN A 199 -2.74 30.69 -12.00
C ASN A 199 -3.79 31.49 -12.78
N ARG A 200 -3.96 31.21 -14.08
CA ARG A 200 -4.97 31.92 -14.89
C ARG A 200 -6.39 31.61 -14.40
N VAL A 201 -6.67 30.36 -14.09
CA VAL A 201 -8.00 29.91 -13.67
C VAL A 201 -8.36 30.49 -12.31
N PHE A 202 -7.49 30.40 -11.32
CA PHE A 202 -7.76 30.93 -9.99
C PHE A 202 -7.62 32.46 -9.93
N GLY A 203 -6.72 33.05 -10.72
CA GLY A 203 -6.67 34.50 -10.92
C GLY A 203 -7.97 35.07 -11.51
N PHE A 204 -8.66 34.30 -12.37
CA PHE A 204 -10.00 34.66 -12.84
C PHE A 204 -11.07 34.57 -11.73
N VAL A 205 -10.92 33.65 -10.77
CA VAL A 205 -11.77 33.63 -9.57
C VAL A 205 -11.47 34.81 -8.65
N THR A 206 -10.21 35.25 -8.56
CA THR A 206 -9.85 36.46 -7.80
C THR A 206 -10.53 37.70 -8.38
N THR A 207 -10.54 37.86 -9.70
CA THR A 207 -11.14 39.03 -10.36
C THR A 207 -12.66 38.94 -10.47
N TYR A 208 -13.20 37.73 -10.66
CA TYR A 208 -14.64 37.46 -10.73
C TYR A 208 -15.00 36.31 -9.78
N PRO A 209 -15.23 36.58 -8.48
CA PRO A 209 -15.46 35.53 -7.47
C PRO A 209 -16.55 34.52 -7.85
N LEU A 210 -17.63 34.96 -8.49
CA LEU A 210 -18.71 34.08 -8.94
C LEU A 210 -18.25 32.99 -9.93
N ALA A 211 -17.11 33.16 -10.59
CA ALA A 211 -16.51 32.14 -11.44
C ALA A 211 -16.18 30.84 -10.67
N GLY A 212 -16.05 30.90 -9.34
CA GLY A 212 -15.89 29.72 -8.50
C GLY A 212 -17.03 28.68 -8.65
N PHE A 213 -18.25 29.12 -8.98
CA PHE A 213 -19.36 28.21 -9.30
C PHE A 213 -19.12 27.39 -10.57
N GLY A 214 -18.22 27.81 -11.46
CA GLY A 214 -17.83 27.01 -12.63
C GLY A 214 -17.31 25.63 -12.22
N PHE A 215 -16.55 25.55 -11.12
CA PHE A 215 -16.11 24.26 -10.58
C PHE A 215 -17.26 23.43 -10.02
N THR A 216 -18.26 24.06 -9.39
CA THR A 216 -19.44 23.34 -8.88
C THR A 216 -20.20 22.66 -10.02
N LEU A 217 -20.28 23.29 -11.19
CA LEU A 217 -20.89 22.70 -12.39
C LEU A 217 -20.15 21.41 -12.79
N PHE A 218 -18.82 21.43 -12.86
CA PHE A 218 -18.02 20.23 -13.18
C PHE A 218 -18.19 19.11 -12.14
N ALA A 219 -18.27 19.47 -10.86
CA ALA A 219 -18.53 18.53 -9.77
C ALA A 219 -19.91 17.86 -9.91
N VAL A 220 -20.95 18.63 -10.25
CA VAL A 220 -22.30 18.10 -10.49
C VAL A 220 -22.33 17.20 -11.73
N LEU A 221 -21.69 17.59 -12.83
CA LEU A 221 -21.62 16.78 -14.05
C LEU A 221 -20.95 15.43 -13.80
N THR A 222 -19.80 15.42 -13.10
CA THR A 222 -19.10 14.17 -12.76
C THR A 222 -19.89 13.29 -11.79
N TYR A 223 -20.57 13.90 -10.81
CA TYR A 223 -21.52 13.18 -9.96
C TYR A 223 -22.61 12.48 -10.78
N GLN A 224 -23.24 13.20 -11.72
CA GLN A 224 -24.29 12.65 -12.58
C GLN A 224 -23.77 11.51 -13.48
N LEU A 225 -22.60 11.69 -14.09
CA LEU A 225 -21.96 10.64 -14.91
C LEU A 225 -21.72 9.37 -14.09
N ASN A 226 -21.13 9.51 -12.90
CA ASN A 226 -20.88 8.40 -12.00
C ASN A 226 -22.18 7.74 -11.49
N ALA A 227 -23.21 8.53 -11.18
CA ALA A 227 -24.51 8.02 -10.73
C ALA A 227 -25.25 7.25 -11.84
N ARG A 228 -25.24 7.77 -13.08
CA ARG A 228 -25.81 7.08 -14.25
C ARG A 228 -25.11 5.76 -14.50
N TYR A 229 -23.77 5.77 -14.46
CA TYR A 229 -22.97 4.55 -14.63
C TYR A 229 -23.26 3.50 -13.56
N LEU A 230 -23.35 3.91 -12.29
CA LEU A 230 -23.74 3.00 -11.21
C LEU A 230 -25.12 2.40 -11.44
N ARG A 231 -26.11 3.21 -11.82
CA ARG A 231 -27.48 2.75 -12.02
C ARG A 231 -27.58 1.69 -13.12
N SER A 232 -26.79 1.81 -14.19
CA SER A 232 -26.78 0.85 -15.30
C SER A 232 -25.95 -0.41 -15.03
N ASN A 233 -24.94 -0.36 -14.14
CA ASN A 233 -24.00 -1.47 -13.91
C ASN A 233 -24.11 -2.13 -12.51
N LEU A 234 -25.21 -1.91 -11.79
CA LEU A 234 -25.42 -2.46 -10.43
C LEU A 234 -26.02 -3.88 -10.46
N TYR A 235 -25.40 -4.82 -11.19
CA TYR A 235 -25.85 -6.22 -11.23
C TYR A 235 -24.88 -7.14 -10.49
N VAL A 236 -25.41 -8.13 -9.78
CA VAL A 236 -24.61 -9.14 -9.06
C VAL A 236 -23.66 -9.86 -10.02
N GLU A 237 -24.14 -10.16 -11.23
CA GLU A 237 -23.39 -10.85 -12.29
C GLU A 237 -22.25 -10.03 -12.91
N GLU A 238 -22.37 -8.68 -12.93
CA GLU A 238 -21.27 -7.81 -13.37
C GLU A 238 -20.22 -7.60 -12.28
N LEU A 239 -20.63 -7.67 -11.01
CA LEU A 239 -19.74 -7.63 -9.84
C LEU A 239 -19.08 -8.99 -9.56
N SER A 240 -19.70 -10.10 -9.97
CA SER A 240 -19.21 -11.48 -9.78
C SER A 240 -18.52 -12.07 -11.01
N LYS A 241 -18.33 -11.28 -12.08
CA LYS A 241 -18.00 -11.80 -13.41
C LYS A 241 -16.73 -12.66 -13.38
N ASN A 242 -16.98 -13.96 -13.57
CA ASN A 242 -16.09 -15.09 -13.73
C ASN A 242 -14.64 -14.70 -14.04
N GLU A 243 -13.75 -14.95 -13.08
CA GLU A 243 -12.34 -15.16 -13.40
C GLU A 243 -12.28 -16.27 -14.45
N ALA A 244 -12.00 -15.90 -15.69
CA ALA A 244 -11.66 -16.88 -16.72
C ALA A 244 -10.57 -17.76 -16.12
N LYS A 245 -10.82 -19.08 -16.03
CA LYS A 245 -9.85 -20.08 -15.59
C LYS A 245 -8.60 -19.90 -16.45
N LYS A 246 -7.62 -19.13 -15.96
CA LYS A 246 -6.31 -19.05 -16.59
C LYS A 246 -5.71 -20.43 -16.51
N THR A 247 -5.34 -20.96 -17.67
CA THR A 247 -4.64 -22.23 -17.83
C THR A 247 -3.49 -22.30 -16.83
N SER A 248 -3.42 -23.41 -16.10
CA SER A 248 -2.36 -23.68 -15.13
C SER A 248 -1.02 -23.69 -15.85
N THR A 249 -0.19 -22.67 -15.65
CA THR A 249 1.21 -22.70 -16.09
C THR A 249 1.96 -23.65 -15.17
N ASP A 250 2.48 -24.73 -15.72
CA ASP A 250 3.37 -25.63 -14.99
C ASP A 250 4.80 -25.11 -15.01
N TYR A 251 5.58 -25.43 -13.97
CA TYR A 251 6.94 -24.94 -13.77
C TYR A 251 7.92 -26.12 -13.75
N PRO A 252 8.40 -26.57 -14.92
CA PRO A 252 9.23 -27.79 -15.03
C PRO A 252 10.49 -27.78 -14.16
N PHE A 253 11.01 -26.58 -13.89
CA PHE A 253 12.14 -26.35 -12.99
C PHE A 253 11.89 -26.88 -11.55
N LEU A 254 10.64 -26.88 -11.07
CA LEU A 254 10.30 -27.27 -9.70
C LEU A 254 10.15 -28.78 -9.54
N ASP A 255 9.96 -29.53 -10.63
CA ASP A 255 9.70 -30.98 -10.59
C ASP A 255 10.86 -31.77 -9.94
N ARG A 256 12.09 -31.24 -10.02
CA ARG A 256 13.28 -31.80 -9.35
C ARG A 256 13.20 -31.84 -7.83
N PHE A 257 12.27 -31.09 -7.22
CA PHE A 257 12.06 -31.05 -5.77
C PHE A 257 10.89 -31.94 -5.31
N GLY A 258 10.33 -32.79 -6.19
CA GLY A 258 9.24 -33.71 -5.86
C GLY A 258 8.01 -33.01 -5.27
N GLU A 259 7.42 -33.56 -4.22
CA GLU A 259 6.23 -33.00 -3.56
C GLU A 259 6.46 -31.55 -3.07
N ILE A 260 7.67 -31.23 -2.58
CA ILE A 260 8.03 -29.88 -2.13
C ILE A 260 7.96 -28.91 -3.31
N GLY A 261 8.45 -29.32 -4.48
CA GLY A 261 8.38 -28.56 -5.73
C GLY A 261 6.94 -28.29 -6.16
N THR A 262 6.08 -29.30 -6.10
CA THR A 262 4.65 -29.18 -6.39
C THR A 262 3.98 -28.17 -5.46
N LEU A 263 4.30 -28.18 -4.17
CA LEU A 263 3.78 -27.21 -3.20
C LEU A 263 4.27 -25.79 -3.48
N VAL A 264 5.54 -25.60 -3.89
CA VAL A 264 6.04 -24.29 -4.33
C VAL A 264 5.34 -23.82 -5.62
N ALA A 265 5.09 -24.73 -6.57
CA ALA A 265 4.37 -24.40 -7.79
C ALA A 265 2.94 -23.91 -7.49
N LEU A 266 2.25 -24.55 -6.53
CA LEU A 266 0.94 -24.11 -6.06
C LEU A 266 0.97 -22.72 -5.41
N GLU A 267 2.01 -22.41 -4.63
CA GLU A 267 2.21 -21.05 -4.08
C GLU A 267 2.41 -20.01 -5.18
N LEU A 268 3.27 -20.29 -6.17
CA LEU A 268 3.51 -19.37 -7.29
C LEU A 268 2.23 -19.13 -8.09
N LYS A 269 1.44 -20.19 -8.33
CA LYS A 269 0.11 -20.08 -8.96
C LYS A 269 -0.82 -19.18 -8.15
N LEU A 270 -0.85 -19.33 -6.82
CA LEU A 270 -1.64 -18.46 -5.93
C LEU A 270 -1.17 -17.00 -5.99
N ILE A 271 0.14 -16.76 -5.98
CA ILE A 271 0.72 -15.41 -6.08
C ILE A 271 0.30 -14.76 -7.40
N LEU A 272 0.48 -15.44 -8.52
CA LEU A 272 0.24 -14.84 -9.84
C LEU A 272 -1.24 -14.69 -10.18
N ARG A 273 -2.09 -15.58 -9.65
CA ARG A 273 -3.55 -15.54 -9.84
C ARG A 273 -4.18 -14.34 -9.14
N ASN A 274 -3.80 -14.05 -7.90
CA ASN A 274 -4.47 -13.03 -7.09
C ASN A 274 -3.75 -11.68 -7.15
N LYS A 275 -4.49 -10.60 -7.41
CA LYS A 275 -3.92 -9.23 -7.51
C LYS A 275 -3.18 -8.81 -6.24
N ARG A 276 -3.67 -9.23 -5.07
CA ARG A 276 -3.13 -8.85 -3.76
C ARG A 276 -1.73 -9.43 -3.50
N SER A 277 -1.61 -10.76 -3.56
CA SER A 277 -0.33 -11.46 -3.39
C SER A 277 0.66 -11.10 -4.50
N ARG A 278 0.19 -10.98 -5.76
CA ARG A 278 1.03 -10.49 -6.87
C ARG A 278 1.60 -9.12 -6.57
N SER A 279 0.77 -8.17 -6.11
CA SER A 279 1.23 -6.81 -5.76
C SER A 279 2.24 -6.80 -4.63
N ALA A 280 2.11 -7.68 -3.63
CA ALA A 280 3.08 -7.80 -2.53
C ALA A 280 4.47 -8.23 -3.04
N VAL A 281 4.51 -9.23 -3.94
CA VAL A 281 5.75 -9.69 -4.57
C VAL A 281 6.29 -8.67 -5.57
N THR A 282 5.44 -8.02 -6.38
CA THR A 282 5.89 -6.95 -7.29
C THR A 282 6.47 -5.76 -6.54
N MET A 283 5.88 -5.37 -5.40
CA MET A 283 6.45 -4.31 -4.55
C MET A 283 7.82 -4.70 -3.99
N SER A 284 8.06 -5.98 -3.70
CA SER A 284 9.39 -6.45 -3.30
C SER A 284 10.45 -6.13 -4.37
N LEU A 285 10.12 -6.26 -5.66
CA LEU A 285 11.06 -5.87 -6.72
C LEU A 285 11.32 -4.36 -6.76
N LEU A 286 10.29 -3.53 -6.57
CA LEU A 286 10.46 -2.07 -6.52
C LEU A 286 11.29 -1.61 -5.32
N PHE A 287 11.20 -2.33 -4.19
CA PHE A 287 12.03 -2.05 -3.02
C PHE A 287 13.53 -2.31 -3.23
N LEU A 288 13.95 -2.94 -4.33
CA LEU A 288 15.37 -2.98 -4.69
C LEU A 288 15.93 -1.59 -5.01
N PHE A 289 15.10 -0.63 -5.42
CA PHE A 289 15.52 0.75 -5.63
C PHE A 289 15.83 1.51 -4.34
N TYR A 290 15.50 0.94 -3.16
CA TYR A 290 15.87 1.58 -1.88
C TYR A 290 17.38 1.67 -1.69
N GLY A 291 18.17 0.84 -2.37
CA GLY A 291 19.63 0.96 -2.35
C GLY A 291 20.10 2.37 -2.71
N PHE A 292 19.43 3.08 -3.62
CA PHE A 292 19.76 4.47 -3.97
C PHE A 292 19.55 5.48 -2.83
N LEU A 293 18.68 5.19 -1.86
CA LEU A 293 18.44 6.06 -0.71
C LEU A 293 19.44 5.82 0.43
N PHE A 294 19.88 4.58 0.59
CA PHE A 294 20.66 4.14 1.75
C PHE A 294 22.16 3.96 1.46
N TYR A 295 22.55 3.54 0.26
CA TYR A 295 23.95 3.38 -0.12
C TYR A 295 24.55 4.72 -0.54
N LYS A 296 24.84 5.55 0.47
CA LYS A 296 25.43 6.87 0.31
C LYS A 296 26.96 6.79 0.26
N LYS A 297 27.57 7.59 -0.61
CA LYS A 297 29.03 7.62 -0.79
C LYS A 297 29.75 8.03 0.50
N GLU A 298 29.22 9.00 1.23
CA GLU A 298 29.83 9.50 2.46
C GLU A 298 29.96 8.40 3.53
N LEU A 299 28.97 7.50 3.58
CA LEU A 299 28.95 6.39 4.53
C LEU A 299 29.90 5.26 4.11
N LEU A 300 30.10 5.03 2.80
CA LEU A 300 31.04 4.05 2.27
C LEU A 300 32.50 4.49 2.48
N ASP A 301 32.75 5.80 2.36
CA ASP A 301 34.08 6.40 2.55
C ASP A 301 34.47 6.43 4.04
N GLN A 302 33.49 6.61 4.94
CA GLN A 302 33.69 6.59 6.40
C GLN A 302 33.64 5.19 7.03
N ASP A 303 33.48 4.12 6.23
CA ASP A 303 33.33 2.74 6.70
C ASP A 303 32.19 2.51 7.71
N LYS A 304 31.15 3.35 7.69
CA LYS A 304 29.95 3.24 8.53
C LYS A 304 28.94 2.27 7.91
N LEU A 305 29.40 1.05 7.65
CA LEU A 305 28.67 0.01 6.93
C LEU A 305 27.46 -0.51 7.72
N GLU A 306 27.49 -0.44 9.05
CA GLU A 306 26.39 -0.83 9.93
C GLU A 306 25.09 -0.07 9.65
N LEU A 307 25.18 1.21 9.28
CA LEU A 307 24.01 2.03 8.94
C LEU A 307 23.35 1.60 7.62
N MET A 308 24.09 0.88 6.78
CA MET A 308 23.60 0.36 5.50
C MET A 308 23.02 -1.06 5.60
N LEU A 309 23.29 -1.77 6.72
CA LEU A 309 22.85 -3.15 6.91
C LEU A 309 21.33 -3.30 6.77
N PHE A 310 20.55 -2.33 7.27
CA PHE A 310 19.09 -2.33 7.13
C PHE A 310 18.67 -2.45 5.67
N ALA A 311 19.26 -1.65 4.79
CA ALA A 311 18.93 -1.67 3.37
C ALA A 311 19.27 -3.01 2.74
N SER A 312 20.42 -3.59 3.07
CA SER A 312 20.83 -4.90 2.56
C SER A 312 19.91 -6.02 3.05
N VAL A 313 19.58 -6.08 4.35
CA VAL A 313 18.64 -7.06 4.93
C VAL A 313 17.26 -6.91 4.31
N PHE A 314 16.77 -5.68 4.16
CA PHE A 314 15.46 -5.42 3.57
C PHE A 314 15.44 -5.78 2.09
N MET A 315 16.42 -5.39 1.28
CA MET A 315 16.43 -5.66 -0.16
C MET A 315 16.57 -7.14 -0.49
N THR A 316 17.45 -7.85 0.21
CA THR A 316 17.69 -9.29 -0.03
C THR A 316 16.60 -10.18 0.58
N GLY A 317 15.79 -9.65 1.52
CA GLY A 317 14.77 -10.42 2.25
C GLY A 317 13.37 -9.82 2.23
N ASN A 318 13.11 -8.81 1.39
CA ASN A 318 11.81 -8.12 1.30
C ASN A 318 10.64 -9.08 1.08
N CYS A 319 10.79 -10.06 0.18
CA CYS A 319 9.78 -11.07 -0.11
C CYS A 319 9.52 -11.93 1.13
N ILE A 320 10.57 -12.28 1.87
CA ILE A 320 10.47 -13.04 3.12
C ILE A 320 9.67 -12.22 4.13
N SER A 321 10.05 -10.97 4.39
CA SER A 321 9.36 -10.15 5.40
C SER A 321 7.92 -9.81 5.02
N ILE A 322 7.65 -9.45 3.76
CA ILE A 322 6.33 -8.99 3.31
C ILE A 322 5.38 -10.17 3.07
N TYR A 323 5.82 -11.20 2.33
CA TYR A 323 4.97 -12.34 2.02
C TYR A 323 4.92 -13.32 3.20
N GLY A 324 6.05 -13.55 3.89
CA GLY A 324 6.14 -14.58 4.92
C GLY A 324 5.35 -14.29 6.20
N GLN A 325 5.20 -13.04 6.62
CA GLN A 325 4.34 -12.70 7.77
C GLN A 325 2.89 -13.16 7.59
N PHE A 326 2.41 -13.19 6.35
CA PHE A 326 1.05 -13.57 5.98
C PHE A 326 0.98 -15.00 5.42
N MET A 327 2.01 -15.81 5.59
CA MET A 327 2.18 -17.08 4.89
C MET A 327 0.94 -17.99 4.89
N PHE A 328 0.32 -18.19 6.06
CA PHE A 328 -0.91 -18.99 6.18
C PHE A 328 -2.16 -18.21 5.76
N GLY A 329 -2.16 -16.89 6.00
CA GLY A 329 -3.25 -15.99 5.65
C GLY A 329 -3.53 -15.94 4.15
N TRP A 330 -2.50 -16.03 3.30
CA TRP A 330 -2.67 -16.09 1.85
C TRP A 330 -3.53 -17.27 1.38
N GLN A 331 -3.61 -18.35 2.16
CA GLN A 331 -4.39 -19.54 1.83
C GLN A 331 -5.65 -19.68 2.69
N SER A 332 -6.04 -18.65 3.45
CA SER A 332 -7.12 -18.77 4.44
C SER A 332 -8.45 -19.27 3.84
N SER A 333 -8.75 -18.97 2.58
CA SER A 333 -9.97 -19.43 1.89
C SER A 333 -10.02 -20.94 1.64
N HIS A 334 -8.86 -21.59 1.54
CA HIS A 334 -8.73 -23.02 1.22
C HIS A 334 -8.05 -23.81 2.34
N PHE A 335 -7.76 -23.16 3.47
CA PHE A 335 -6.96 -23.73 4.54
C PHE A 335 -7.62 -24.98 5.16
N ASP A 336 -8.95 -24.99 5.28
CA ASP A 336 -9.69 -26.18 5.72
C ASP A 336 -9.45 -27.39 4.80
N GLY A 337 -9.44 -27.16 3.48
CA GLY A 337 -9.14 -28.20 2.50
C GLY A 337 -7.69 -28.68 2.60
N LEU A 338 -6.74 -27.76 2.81
CA LEU A 338 -5.33 -28.11 3.04
C LEU A 338 -5.16 -28.97 4.30
N MET A 339 -5.92 -28.70 5.35
CA MET A 339 -5.84 -29.45 6.62
C MET A 339 -6.59 -30.78 6.59
N ALA A 340 -7.58 -30.94 5.70
CA ALA A 340 -8.34 -32.18 5.51
C ALA A 340 -7.65 -33.17 4.53
N ASN A 341 -6.86 -32.64 3.59
CA ASN A 341 -6.10 -33.46 2.65
C ASN A 341 -4.86 -34.09 3.31
N LYS A 342 -4.40 -35.21 2.74
CA LYS A 342 -3.19 -35.93 3.17
C LYS A 342 -1.91 -35.21 2.69
N ILE A 343 -1.73 -33.95 3.07
CA ILE A 343 -0.50 -33.19 2.79
C ILE A 343 0.42 -33.31 4.00
N ASP A 344 1.67 -33.68 3.77
CA ASP A 344 2.66 -33.65 4.85
C ASP A 344 2.99 -32.20 5.23
N ILE A 345 2.68 -31.83 6.46
CA ILE A 345 2.93 -30.50 7.03
C ILE A 345 4.43 -30.18 7.01
N ARG A 346 5.29 -31.18 7.19
CA ARG A 346 6.74 -30.99 7.12
C ARG A 346 7.15 -30.59 5.70
N ASN A 347 6.70 -31.30 4.67
CA ASN A 347 6.92 -30.90 3.27
C ASN A 347 6.31 -29.53 2.94
N PHE A 348 5.15 -29.19 3.52
CA PHE A 348 4.57 -27.85 3.40
C PHE A 348 5.48 -26.75 3.96
N ILE A 349 6.06 -26.93 5.14
CA ILE A 349 7.01 -25.97 5.72
C ILE A 349 8.32 -25.93 4.89
N LYS A 350 8.83 -27.08 4.43
CA LYS A 350 10.03 -27.11 3.56
C LYS A 350 9.82 -26.36 2.25
N ALA A 351 8.62 -26.43 1.66
CA ALA A 351 8.28 -25.68 0.46
C ALA A 351 8.41 -24.16 0.69
N LYS A 352 8.10 -23.67 1.89
CA LYS A 352 8.24 -22.25 2.24
C LYS A 352 9.69 -21.83 2.33
N PHE A 353 10.55 -22.64 2.95
CA PHE A 353 12.00 -22.41 2.93
C PHE A 353 12.55 -22.38 1.51
N LEU A 354 12.14 -23.32 0.65
CA LEU A 354 12.57 -23.35 -0.75
C LEU A 354 12.12 -22.09 -1.52
N MET A 355 10.84 -21.74 -1.42
CA MET A 355 10.27 -20.57 -2.08
C MET A 355 10.98 -19.27 -1.65
N PHE A 356 11.20 -19.10 -0.34
CA PHE A 356 11.90 -17.93 0.20
C PHE A 356 13.37 -17.88 -0.20
N THR A 357 14.05 -19.03 -0.23
CA THR A 357 15.41 -19.11 -0.75
C THR A 357 15.44 -18.66 -2.21
N LEU A 358 14.52 -19.15 -3.06
CA LEU A 358 14.48 -18.77 -4.49
C LEU A 358 14.24 -17.26 -4.70
N PHE A 359 13.26 -16.68 -3.99
CA PHE A 359 12.99 -15.25 -4.10
C PHE A 359 14.14 -14.39 -3.56
N SER A 360 14.73 -14.78 -2.43
CA SER A 360 15.87 -14.07 -1.84
C SER A 360 17.11 -14.16 -2.73
N THR A 361 17.39 -15.31 -3.34
CA THR A 361 18.48 -15.47 -4.30
C THR A 361 18.26 -14.60 -5.53
N PHE A 362 17.05 -14.59 -6.09
CA PHE A 362 16.71 -13.76 -7.25
C PHE A 362 16.86 -12.27 -6.97
N THR A 363 16.34 -11.79 -5.85
CA THR A 363 16.46 -10.38 -5.45
C THR A 363 17.90 -9.98 -5.14
N THR A 364 18.67 -10.87 -4.51
CA THR A 364 20.10 -10.65 -4.23
C THR A 364 20.93 -10.58 -5.51
N LEU A 365 20.67 -11.44 -6.50
CA LEU A 365 21.34 -11.39 -7.80
C LEU A 365 21.17 -10.04 -8.49
N ILE A 366 19.97 -9.45 -8.42
CA ILE A 366 19.72 -8.10 -8.95
C ILE A 366 20.39 -7.05 -8.06
N ALA A 367 20.34 -7.21 -6.74
CA ALA A 367 20.98 -6.30 -5.79
C ALA A 367 22.52 -6.26 -5.94
N CYS A 368 23.14 -7.34 -6.42
CA CYS A 368 24.58 -7.36 -6.73
C CYS A 368 24.99 -6.29 -7.75
N LEU A 369 24.07 -5.76 -8.56
CA LEU A 369 24.36 -4.62 -9.45
C LEU A 369 24.80 -3.37 -8.68
N TYR A 370 24.44 -3.21 -7.41
CA TYR A 370 24.97 -2.13 -6.57
C TYR A 370 26.47 -2.30 -6.25
N GLY A 371 27.04 -3.48 -6.48
CA GLY A 371 28.48 -3.72 -6.37
C GLY A 371 29.32 -2.89 -7.32
N PHE A 372 28.74 -2.39 -8.44
CA PHE A 372 29.42 -1.42 -9.31
C PHE A 372 29.73 -0.09 -8.62
N LEU A 373 29.00 0.24 -7.53
CA LEU A 373 29.25 1.44 -6.74
C LEU A 373 30.43 1.23 -5.77
N SER A 374 30.46 0.08 -5.10
CA SER A 374 31.55 -0.33 -4.21
C SER A 374 31.47 -1.81 -3.89
N TRP A 375 32.62 -2.49 -3.83
CA TRP A 375 32.71 -3.89 -3.39
C TRP A 375 32.26 -4.08 -1.94
N LYS A 376 32.36 -3.04 -1.09
CA LYS A 376 31.91 -3.09 0.32
C LYS A 376 30.41 -3.42 0.42
N ILE A 377 29.61 -2.96 -0.54
CA ILE A 377 28.17 -3.24 -0.60
C ILE A 377 27.91 -4.74 -0.82
N LEU A 378 28.73 -5.41 -1.65
CA LEU A 378 28.57 -6.84 -1.93
C LEU A 378 28.78 -7.67 -0.67
N VAL A 379 29.74 -7.30 0.19
CA VAL A 379 30.01 -7.98 1.47
C VAL A 379 28.78 -7.92 2.37
N ILE A 380 28.20 -6.73 2.54
CA ILE A 380 27.03 -6.51 3.39
C ILE A 380 25.81 -7.24 2.81
N GLN A 381 25.59 -7.16 1.50
CA GLN A 381 24.48 -7.84 0.84
C GLN A 381 24.59 -9.36 0.95
N PHE A 382 25.79 -9.92 0.82
CA PHE A 382 25.99 -11.37 0.95
C PHE A 382 25.78 -11.84 2.39
N ALA A 383 26.29 -11.12 3.39
CA ALA A 383 26.02 -11.41 4.80
C ALA A 383 24.53 -11.33 5.12
N ALA A 384 23.85 -10.30 4.63
CA ALA A 384 22.40 -10.12 4.78
C ALA A 384 21.58 -11.21 4.06
N TYR A 385 22.01 -11.64 2.87
CA TYR A 385 21.40 -12.74 2.13
C TYR A 385 21.46 -14.06 2.92
N LEU A 386 22.64 -14.42 3.44
CA LEU A 386 22.81 -15.62 4.27
C LEU A 386 21.95 -15.57 5.53
N TYR A 387 21.92 -14.41 6.20
CA TYR A 387 21.02 -14.19 7.33
C TYR A 387 19.56 -14.42 6.93
N ASN A 388 19.12 -13.90 5.78
CA ASN A 388 17.74 -13.97 5.32
C ASN A 388 17.26 -15.38 4.97
N ILE A 389 18.05 -16.14 4.20
CA ILE A 389 17.68 -17.53 3.84
C ILE A 389 17.80 -18.50 5.03
N GLY A 390 18.57 -18.12 6.05
CA GLY A 390 18.71 -18.84 7.32
C GLY A 390 17.78 -18.29 8.39
N ILE A 391 18.35 -17.57 9.34
CA ILE A 391 17.69 -17.04 10.55
C ILE A 391 16.44 -16.21 10.21
N GLY A 392 16.53 -15.32 9.23
CA GLY A 392 15.43 -14.43 8.85
C GLY A 392 14.17 -15.20 8.44
N THR A 393 14.34 -16.25 7.64
CA THR A 393 13.24 -17.15 7.26
C THR A 393 12.64 -17.87 8.48
N VAL A 394 13.48 -18.36 9.40
CA VAL A 394 13.03 -19.02 10.64
C VAL A 394 12.19 -18.07 11.49
N ILE A 395 12.67 -16.84 11.71
CA ILE A 395 11.97 -15.80 12.49
C ILE A 395 10.60 -15.54 11.89
N VAL A 396 10.54 -15.27 10.59
CA VAL A 396 9.29 -14.93 9.91
C VAL A 396 8.30 -16.11 9.93
N LEU A 397 8.75 -17.33 9.68
CA LEU A 397 7.91 -18.52 9.73
C LEU A 397 7.37 -18.79 11.14
N TYR A 398 8.20 -18.60 12.16
CA TYR A 398 7.78 -18.71 13.56
C TYR A 398 6.67 -17.71 13.90
N PHE A 399 6.80 -16.45 13.47
CA PHE A 399 5.77 -15.44 13.69
C PHE A 399 4.52 -15.65 12.84
N ALA A 400 4.66 -16.21 11.64
CA ALA A 400 3.53 -16.58 10.81
C ALA A 400 2.61 -17.60 11.51
N THR A 401 3.15 -18.54 12.31
CA THR A 401 2.32 -19.49 13.10
C THR A 401 1.43 -18.82 14.16
N ARG A 402 1.71 -17.55 14.51
CA ARG A 402 0.92 -16.73 15.45
C ARG A 402 -0.03 -15.77 14.74
N ASN A 403 -0.11 -15.83 13.42
CA ASN A 403 -1.04 -15.04 12.63
C ASN A 403 -2.32 -15.84 12.37
N TYR A 404 -3.39 -15.47 13.07
CA TYR A 404 -4.69 -16.14 12.96
C TYR A 404 -5.70 -15.36 12.09
N ARG A 405 -5.27 -14.28 11.43
CA ARG A 405 -6.19 -13.43 10.66
C ARG A 405 -6.36 -13.94 9.24
N SER A 406 -7.60 -14.16 8.83
CA SER A 406 -7.93 -14.47 7.43
C SER A 406 -7.61 -13.28 6.51
N MET A 407 -7.29 -13.61 5.26
CA MET A 407 -7.11 -12.62 4.19
C MET A 407 -7.98 -12.98 3.01
N ASP A 408 -8.84 -12.05 2.63
CA ASP A 408 -9.54 -12.14 1.36
C ASP A 408 -8.59 -11.73 0.23
N LEU A 409 -8.32 -12.68 -0.67
CA LEU A 409 -7.47 -12.50 -1.85
C LEU A 409 -8.21 -11.83 -3.01
N SER A 410 -9.55 -11.84 -2.99
CA SER A 410 -10.39 -11.22 -4.03
C SER A 410 -10.41 -9.69 -3.95
N LYS A 411 -10.05 -9.13 -2.78
CA LYS A 411 -9.96 -7.69 -2.55
C LYS A 411 -8.60 -7.13 -2.99
N GLY A 412 -8.59 -5.85 -3.38
CA GLY A 412 -7.35 -5.14 -3.74
C GLY A 412 -6.33 -5.07 -2.60
N SER A 413 -5.07 -4.79 -2.93
CA SER A 413 -3.95 -4.69 -1.96
C SER A 413 -3.83 -3.30 -1.33
N THR A 414 -4.29 -2.26 -2.01
CA THR A 414 -4.01 -0.88 -1.65
C THR A 414 -4.92 -0.40 -0.52
N PHE A 415 -4.35 -0.07 0.65
CA PHE A 415 -5.05 0.27 1.92
C PHE A 415 -5.92 -0.83 2.51
N ASN A 416 -5.85 -2.03 1.96
CA ASN A 416 -6.48 -3.18 2.57
C ASN A 416 -5.56 -3.77 3.65
N PHE A 417 -5.67 -3.20 4.86
CA PHE A 417 -4.99 -3.69 6.06
C PHE A 417 -5.66 -4.93 6.67
N GLN A 418 -6.59 -5.61 5.98
CA GLN A 418 -7.13 -6.90 6.45
C GLN A 418 -5.99 -7.91 6.62
N GLY A 419 -5.93 -8.58 7.76
CA GLY A 419 -4.78 -9.44 8.10
C GLY A 419 -3.60 -8.69 8.73
N VAL A 420 -3.40 -7.40 8.43
CA VAL A 420 -2.35 -6.57 9.02
C VAL A 420 -2.80 -6.07 10.40
N GLY A 421 -2.27 -6.66 11.46
CA GLY A 421 -2.47 -6.17 12.83
C GLY A 421 -1.27 -5.37 13.32
N ALA A 422 -1.45 -4.59 14.40
CA ALA A 422 -0.33 -4.03 15.18
C ALA A 422 0.68 -5.12 15.59
N SER A 423 0.18 -6.34 15.85
CA SER A 423 1.02 -7.50 16.06
C SER A 423 1.94 -7.78 14.87
N GLN A 424 1.53 -7.62 13.62
CA GLN A 424 2.41 -7.89 12.46
C GLN A 424 3.60 -6.91 12.39
N TRP A 425 3.37 -5.64 12.71
CA TRP A 425 4.44 -4.65 12.80
C TRP A 425 5.40 -4.95 13.96
N VAL A 426 4.86 -5.26 15.14
CA VAL A 426 5.68 -5.63 16.32
C VAL A 426 6.44 -6.94 16.09
N LEU A 427 5.82 -7.93 15.45
CA LEU A 427 6.40 -9.24 15.16
C LEU A 427 7.39 -9.19 13.98
N GLY A 428 7.37 -8.13 13.17
CA GLY A 428 8.38 -7.85 12.14
C GLY A 428 9.67 -7.22 12.70
N LEU A 429 9.62 -6.58 13.87
CA LEU A 429 10.80 -5.96 14.49
C LEU A 429 11.95 -6.95 14.77
N PRO A 430 11.70 -8.16 15.34
CA PRO A 430 12.77 -9.13 15.57
C PRO A 430 13.55 -9.49 14.31
N TYR A 431 12.87 -9.55 13.15
CA TYR A 431 13.51 -9.85 11.87
C TYR A 431 14.51 -8.75 11.43
N PHE A 432 14.19 -7.48 11.69
CA PHE A 432 15.09 -6.37 11.35
C PHE A 432 16.13 -6.07 12.44
N LEU A 433 15.84 -6.36 13.72
CA LEU A 433 16.73 -6.07 14.83
C LEU A 433 17.75 -7.19 15.11
N ALA A 434 17.39 -8.46 14.90
CA ALA A 434 18.30 -9.59 15.09
C ALA A 434 19.68 -9.47 14.40
N PRO A 435 19.81 -8.98 13.15
CA PRO A 435 21.13 -8.84 12.54
C PRO A 435 21.98 -7.77 13.24
N TYR A 436 21.37 -6.73 13.81
CA TYR A 436 22.09 -5.73 14.62
C TYR A 436 22.56 -6.29 15.96
N VAL A 437 21.80 -7.19 16.58
CA VAL A 437 22.24 -7.85 17.83
C VAL A 437 23.53 -8.64 17.59
N ILE A 438 23.68 -9.26 16.42
CA ILE A 438 24.89 -10.00 16.04
C ILE A 438 26.03 -9.03 15.69
N LEU A 439 25.72 -7.94 14.99
CA LEU A 439 26.74 -7.04 14.42
C LEU A 439 27.29 -6.01 15.41
N LEU A 440 26.44 -5.44 16.28
CA LEU A 440 26.79 -4.32 17.16
C LEU A 440 28.01 -4.60 18.08
N PRO A 441 28.16 -5.78 18.70
CA PRO A 441 29.35 -6.06 19.53
C PRO A 441 30.68 -5.93 18.78
N PHE A 442 30.70 -6.26 17.49
CA PHE A 442 31.89 -6.15 16.64
C PHE A 442 32.08 -4.74 16.07
N SER A 443 30.97 -4.04 15.77
CA SER A 443 31.02 -2.65 15.31
C SER A 443 31.54 -1.72 16.41
N LEU A 444 31.10 -1.91 17.66
CA LEU A 444 31.56 -1.14 18.82
C LEU A 444 33.04 -1.38 19.16
N SER A 445 33.61 -2.53 18.81
CA SER A 445 35.04 -2.82 18.96
C SER A 445 35.90 -2.31 17.80
N GLY A 446 35.33 -1.57 16.84
CA GLY A 446 36.03 -1.02 15.68
C GLY A 446 36.25 -2.04 14.56
N ALA A 447 35.57 -3.18 14.58
CA ALA A 447 35.78 -4.32 13.70
C ALA A 447 34.50 -4.72 12.92
N PRO A 448 33.88 -3.82 12.12
CA PRO A 448 32.57 -4.07 11.50
C PRO A 448 32.57 -5.27 10.52
N TYR A 449 33.68 -5.53 9.83
CA TYR A 449 33.83 -6.68 8.92
C TYR A 449 33.69 -8.03 9.63
N TRP A 450 34.23 -8.16 10.85
CA TRP A 450 34.04 -9.36 11.66
C TRP A 450 32.59 -9.54 12.07
N GLY A 451 31.84 -8.45 12.28
CA GLY A 451 30.40 -8.48 12.49
C GLY A 451 29.62 -9.03 11.29
N PHE A 452 29.97 -8.63 10.05
CA PHE A 452 29.35 -9.18 8.85
C PHE A 452 29.69 -10.64 8.61
N ILE A 453 30.93 -11.06 8.90
CA ILE A 453 31.33 -12.47 8.85
C ILE A 453 30.54 -13.28 9.87
N ALA A 454 30.43 -12.81 11.11
CA ALA A 454 29.62 -13.47 12.14
C ALA A 454 28.15 -13.58 11.74
N LEU A 455 27.57 -12.51 11.18
CA LEU A 455 26.21 -12.50 10.67
C LEU A 455 26.00 -13.54 9.56
N GLY A 456 26.89 -13.57 8.57
CA GLY A 456 26.86 -14.54 7.49
C GLY A 456 27.03 -15.97 7.98
N ALA A 457 27.95 -16.19 8.93
CA ALA A 457 28.19 -17.50 9.55
C ALA A 457 26.96 -18.00 10.31
N CYS A 458 26.31 -17.15 11.12
CA CYS A 458 25.06 -17.47 11.81
C CYS A 458 23.92 -17.78 10.83
N GLY A 459 23.81 -17.04 9.73
CA GLY A 459 22.86 -17.32 8.67
C GLY A 459 23.11 -18.67 7.99
N LEU A 460 24.37 -18.95 7.67
CA LEU A 460 24.80 -20.19 7.04
C LEU A 460 24.58 -21.39 7.96
N THR A 461 24.94 -21.30 9.24
CA THR A 461 24.68 -22.39 10.21
C THR A 461 23.19 -22.68 10.32
N ALA A 462 22.34 -21.66 10.40
CA ALA A 462 20.89 -21.86 10.39
C ALA A 462 20.38 -22.51 9.09
N CYS A 463 21.01 -22.22 7.95
CA CYS A 463 20.68 -22.86 6.68
C CYS A 463 21.12 -24.34 6.65
N LEU A 464 22.29 -24.67 7.21
CA LEU A 464 22.79 -26.04 7.32
C LEU A 464 21.95 -26.87 8.31
N THR A 465 21.52 -26.26 9.43
CA THR A 465 20.64 -26.91 10.42
C THR A 465 19.16 -26.77 10.07
N ARG A 466 18.81 -26.61 8.79
CA ARG A 466 17.42 -26.36 8.34
C ARG A 466 16.44 -27.44 8.80
N GLU A 467 16.84 -28.71 8.82
CA GLU A 467 15.95 -29.80 9.28
C GLU A 467 15.54 -29.68 10.76
N PHE A 468 16.43 -29.15 11.60
CA PHE A 468 16.10 -28.82 13.00
C PHE A 468 15.03 -27.73 13.06
N TRP A 469 15.23 -26.63 12.32
CA TRP A 469 14.29 -25.50 12.28
C TRP A 469 12.93 -25.87 11.67
N VAL A 470 12.91 -26.71 10.63
CA VAL A 470 11.68 -27.25 10.06
C VAL A 470 10.92 -28.02 11.13
N SER A 471 11.58 -28.90 11.88
CA SER A 471 10.94 -29.68 12.95
C SER A 471 10.39 -28.77 14.06
N PHE A 472 11.15 -27.74 14.44
CA PHE A 472 10.71 -26.73 15.40
C PHE A 472 9.44 -25.99 14.92
N ILE A 473 9.42 -25.51 13.68
CA ILE A 473 8.27 -24.78 13.10
C ILE A 473 7.05 -25.70 12.96
N VAL A 474 7.23 -26.96 12.55
CA VAL A 474 6.14 -27.95 12.47
C VAL A 474 5.50 -28.15 13.85
N ASN A 475 6.30 -28.26 14.90
CA ASN A 475 5.79 -28.39 16.27
C ASN A 475 5.02 -27.13 16.70
N GLU A 476 5.55 -25.94 16.43
CA GLU A 476 4.87 -24.68 16.76
C GLU A 476 3.58 -24.46 15.94
N PHE A 477 3.55 -24.94 14.70
CA PHE A 477 2.36 -24.95 13.86
C PHE A 477 1.31 -25.91 14.41
N ASN A 478 1.68 -27.16 14.73
CA ASN A 478 0.75 -28.16 15.25
C ASN A 478 0.08 -27.71 16.56
N LYS A 479 0.82 -27.06 17.46
CA LYS A 479 0.26 -26.45 18.69
C LYS A 479 -0.82 -25.40 18.43
N ARG A 480 -0.79 -24.75 17.27
CA ARG A 480 -1.66 -23.61 16.92
C ARG A 480 -2.60 -23.88 15.75
N LYS A 481 -2.49 -25.04 15.09
CA LYS A 481 -3.26 -25.42 13.91
C LYS A 481 -4.74 -25.11 14.07
N HIS A 482 -5.35 -25.56 15.17
CA HIS A 482 -6.77 -25.34 15.43
C HIS A 482 -7.14 -23.85 15.60
N LYS A 483 -6.29 -23.06 16.27
CA LYS A 483 -6.49 -21.61 16.41
C LYS A 483 -6.36 -20.88 15.07
N ILE A 484 -5.44 -21.31 14.22
CA ILE A 484 -5.29 -20.77 12.85
C ILE A 484 -6.55 -21.09 12.03
N THR A 485 -7.00 -22.35 12.06
CA THR A 485 -8.20 -22.79 11.35
C THR A 485 -9.46 -22.04 11.83
N GLU A 486 -9.65 -21.93 13.15
CA GLU A 486 -10.76 -21.20 13.74
C GLU A 486 -10.73 -19.73 13.33
N GLY A 487 -9.59 -19.04 13.50
CA GLY A 487 -9.44 -17.64 13.10
C GLY A 487 -9.63 -17.39 11.61
N PHE A 488 -9.36 -18.38 10.75
CA PHE A 488 -9.62 -18.28 9.32
C PHE A 488 -11.09 -18.47 8.92
N ARG A 489 -11.85 -19.26 9.70
CA ARG A 489 -13.31 -19.44 9.52
C ARG A 489 -14.09 -18.22 9.99
N GLU A 490 -13.54 -17.46 10.92
CA GLU A 490 -14.06 -16.16 11.35
C GLU A 490 -13.85 -15.09 10.25
N LYS A 491 -14.60 -15.19 9.15
CA LYS A 491 -14.62 -14.18 8.08
C LYS A 491 -15.23 -12.88 8.62
N SER A 492 -14.45 -11.79 8.61
CA SER A 492 -14.91 -10.43 8.91
C SER A 492 -15.51 -9.72 7.70
#